data_AF-A0A7J4JLU7-F1
#
_entry.id   AF-A0A7J4JLU7-F1
#
_cell.length_a   1.000
_cell.length_b   1.000
_cell.length_c   1.000
_cell.angle_alpha   90.00
_cell.angle_beta   90.00
_cell.angle_gamma   90.00
#
_symmetry.space_group_name_H-M   'P 1'
#
loop_
_entity.id
_entity.type
_entity.pdbx_description
1 polymer ?
#
loop_
_entity_poly.entity_id
_entity_poly.type
_entity_poly.pdbx_seq_one_letter_code
_entity_poly.pdbx_strand_id
1 'polypeptide(L)'
;MYLKMHPGPSGEVAALCDAELLGRVLSSGSIRLDLKKHAGFYEGRKVTHKEAVSALASSANANLVGKKSLEAAKEAGLDVSSAILILGVPHLQVYRL
;
A
#
# COMPACT_ATOMS: atom_id res chain seq x y z
N MET A 1 3.44 2.59 -9.63
CA MET A 1 3.26 2.73 -8.16
C MET A 1 4.62 2.95 -7.53
N TYR A 2 4.69 3.48 -6.31
CA TYR A 2 5.90 3.42 -5.50
C TYR A 2 5.83 2.19 -4.59
N LEU A 3 6.90 1.39 -4.57
CA LEU A 3 7.06 0.24 -3.69
C LEU A 3 8.30 0.46 -2.81
N LYS A 4 8.12 0.32 -1.50
CA LYS A 4 9.21 0.28 -0.53
C LYS A 4 9.06 -0.93 0.38
N MET A 5 10.13 -1.71 0.50
CA MET A 5 10.20 -2.81 1.46
C MET A 5 10.80 -2.28 2.76
N HIS A 6 10.16 -2.58 3.88
CA HIS A 6 10.68 -2.27 5.21
C HIS A 6 10.96 -3.57 5.96
N PRO A 7 12.09 -3.66 6.70
CA PRO A 7 12.28 -4.76 7.63
C PRO A 7 11.25 -4.66 8.76
N GLY A 8 10.65 -5.78 9.12
CA GLY A 8 9.70 -5.89 10.23
C GLY A 8 10.01 -7.09 11.14
N PRO A 9 9.44 -7.14 12.35
CA PRO A 9 9.71 -8.20 13.32
C PRO A 9 9.35 -9.61 12.81
N SER A 10 8.31 -9.71 11.98
CA SER A 10 7.81 -10.96 11.39
C SER A 10 8.05 -11.04 9.88
N GLY A 11 9.15 -10.43 9.41
CA GLY A 11 9.50 -10.35 8.00
C GLY A 11 9.24 -8.98 7.38
N GLU A 12 9.36 -8.90 6.06
CA GLU A 12 9.29 -7.62 5.35
C GLU A 12 7.85 -7.09 5.23
N VAL A 13 7.71 -5.76 5.26
CA VAL A 13 6.47 -5.03 5.01
C VAL A 13 6.56 -4.32 3.67
N ALA A 14 5.69 -4.68 2.73
CA ALA A 14 5.56 -4.00 1.45
C ALA A 14 4.67 -2.75 1.58
N ALA A 15 5.27 -1.56 1.49
CA ALA A 15 4.54 -0.31 1.35
C ALA A 15 4.33 -0.01 -0.15
N LEU A 16 3.09 -0.05 -0.62
CA LEU A 16 2.73 0.21 -2.02
C LEU A 16 1.75 1.38 -2.12
N CYS A 17 2.10 2.38 -2.91
CA CYS A 17 1.27 3.59 -3.08
C CYS A 17 1.13 3.97 -4.56
N ASP A 18 -0.09 4.32 -4.97
CA ASP A 18 -0.33 4.96 -6.26
C ASP A 18 0.41 6.31 -6.31
N ALA A 19 1.24 6.49 -7.34
CA ALA A 19 2.22 7.58 -7.35
C ALA A 19 1.57 8.97 -7.32
N GLU A 20 0.37 9.11 -7.86
CA GLU A 20 -0.43 10.34 -7.88
C GLU A 20 -0.99 10.76 -6.50
N LEU A 21 -0.94 9.87 -5.51
CA LEU A 21 -1.41 10.11 -4.14
C LEU A 21 -0.30 10.57 -3.21
N LEU A 22 0.97 10.28 -3.53
CA LEU A 22 2.11 10.72 -2.74
C LEU A 22 2.11 12.26 -2.64
N GLY A 23 2.38 12.80 -1.45
CA GLY A 23 2.31 14.24 -1.20
C GLY A 23 0.91 14.79 -0.88
N ARG A 24 -0.14 13.95 -0.89
CA ARG A 24 -1.50 14.34 -0.48
C ARG A 24 -1.76 14.06 1.00
N VAL A 25 -2.81 14.68 1.53
CA VAL A 25 -3.41 14.32 2.82
C VAL A 25 -4.82 13.82 2.55
N LEU A 26 -5.10 12.58 2.92
CA LEU A 26 -6.43 11.96 2.81
C LEU A 26 -7.02 11.90 4.21
N SER A 27 -8.21 12.48 4.42
CA SER A 27 -8.84 12.54 5.74
C SER A 27 -10.33 12.27 5.65
N SER A 28 -10.83 11.30 6.40
CA SER A 28 -12.25 10.95 6.46
C SER A 28 -12.61 10.55 7.88
N GLY A 29 -13.44 11.36 8.55
CA GLY A 29 -13.77 11.19 9.97
C GLY A 29 -12.52 11.23 10.84
N SER A 30 -12.30 10.19 11.65
CA SER A 30 -11.12 10.03 12.51
C SER A 30 -9.88 9.51 11.79
N ILE A 31 -10.00 9.05 10.55
CA ILE A 31 -8.90 8.46 9.79
C ILE A 31 -8.20 9.53 8.97
N ARG A 32 -6.88 9.63 9.13
CA ARG A 32 -6.03 10.56 8.38
C ARG A 32 -4.76 9.86 7.89
N LEU A 33 -4.58 9.83 6.57
CA LEU A 33 -3.34 9.43 5.90
C LEU A 33 -2.63 10.68 5.37
N ASP A 34 -1.55 11.06 6.05
CA ASP A 34 -0.71 12.19 5.63
C ASP A 34 0.46 11.70 4.78
N LEU A 35 0.21 11.45 3.48
CA LEU A 35 1.19 10.97 2.51
C LEU A 35 2.22 12.04 2.12
N LYS A 36 2.05 13.27 2.61
CA LYS A 36 3.06 14.34 2.55
C LYS A 36 4.06 14.20 3.69
N LYS A 37 3.57 14.16 4.92
CA LYS A 37 4.41 14.04 6.13
C LYS A 37 5.13 12.69 6.19
N HIS A 38 4.47 11.63 5.73
CA HIS A 38 5.00 10.25 5.79
C HIS A 38 5.39 9.72 4.41
N ALA A 39 5.72 10.61 3.45
CA ALA A 39 6.14 10.23 2.11
C ALA A 39 7.28 9.19 2.13
N GLY A 40 8.27 9.37 3.00
CA GLY A 40 9.41 8.45 3.14
C GLY A 40 9.07 7.01 3.51
N PHE A 41 7.86 6.73 3.99
CA PHE A 41 7.39 5.35 4.20
C PHE A 41 6.98 4.68 2.87
N TYR A 42 6.41 5.43 1.94
CA TYR A 42 5.89 4.91 0.66
C TYR A 42 6.81 5.17 -0.53
N GLU A 43 7.58 6.25 -0.52
CA GLU A 43 8.44 6.72 -1.61
C GLU A 43 9.70 5.84 -1.73
N GLY A 44 9.50 4.63 -2.24
CA GLY A 44 10.57 3.72 -2.65
C GLY A 44 10.82 3.78 -4.15
N ARG A 45 11.08 2.63 -4.76
CA ARG A 45 11.28 2.54 -6.22
C ARG A 45 9.94 2.63 -6.95
N LYS A 46 9.94 3.24 -8.13
CA LYS A 46 8.81 3.15 -9.06
C LYS A 46 8.75 1.73 -9.61
N VAL A 47 7.56 1.14 -9.58
CA VAL A 47 7.28 -0.20 -10.10
C VAL A 47 6.09 -0.19 -11.05
N THR A 48 6.14 -1.07 -12.02
CA THR A 48 5.02 -1.48 -12.86
C THR A 48 3.98 -2.28 -12.07
N HIS A 49 2.80 -2.49 -12.65
CA HIS A 49 1.77 -3.33 -12.05
C HIS A 49 2.25 -4.77 -11.82
N LYS A 50 2.88 -5.38 -12.83
CA LYS A 50 3.41 -6.74 -12.75
C LYS A 50 4.47 -6.91 -11.66
N GLU A 51 5.37 -5.94 -11.52
CA GLU A 51 6.37 -5.96 -10.43
C GLU A 51 5.73 -5.82 -9.05
N ALA A 52 4.68 -4.99 -8.93
CA ALA A 52 3.94 -4.85 -7.68
C ALA A 52 3.24 -6.16 -7.31
N VAL A 53 2.52 -6.79 -8.24
CA VAL A 53 1.89 -8.12 -8.04
C VAL A 53 2.91 -9.14 -7.57
N SER A 54 4.07 -9.22 -8.26
CA SER A 54 5.13 -10.16 -7.91
C SER A 54 5.69 -9.91 -6.50
N ALA A 55 5.87 -8.66 -6.09
CA ALA A 55 6.39 -8.32 -4.77
C ALA A 55 5.37 -8.59 -3.66
N LEU A 56 4.09 -8.34 -3.92
CA LEU A 56 3.02 -8.61 -2.96
C LEU A 56 2.80 -10.12 -2.76
N ALA A 57 2.92 -10.92 -3.82
CA ALA A 57 2.80 -12.38 -3.73
C ALA A 57 3.87 -13.01 -2.83
N SER A 58 5.06 -12.40 -2.73
CA SER A 58 6.15 -12.85 -1.86
C SER A 58 6.15 -12.21 -0.47
N SER A 59 5.29 -11.21 -0.21
CA SER A 59 5.30 -10.46 1.05
C SER A 59 4.24 -10.98 2.02
N ALA A 60 4.62 -11.19 3.28
CA ALA A 60 3.69 -11.58 4.34
C ALA A 60 2.86 -10.39 4.86
N ASN A 61 3.41 -9.16 4.78
CA ASN A 61 2.79 -7.96 5.33
C ASN A 61 2.78 -6.84 4.29
N ALA A 62 1.67 -6.11 4.19
CA ALA A 62 1.54 -5.04 3.20
C ALA A 62 0.73 -3.85 3.73
N ASN A 63 1.10 -2.65 3.28
CA ASN A 63 0.39 -1.41 3.51
C ASN A 63 0.16 -0.72 2.15
N LEU A 64 -1.09 -0.69 1.70
CA LEU A 64 -1.47 -0.32 0.35
C LEU A 64 -2.31 0.95 0.35
N VAL A 65 -2.03 1.87 -0.57
CA VAL A 65 -2.80 3.10 -0.75
C VAL A 65 -3.04 3.37 -2.23
N GLY A 66 -4.30 3.33 -2.66
CA GLY A 66 -4.71 3.63 -4.02
C GLY A 66 -5.29 2.44 -4.78
N LYS A 67 -6.00 2.74 -5.86
CA LYS A 67 -6.78 1.76 -6.63
C LYS A 67 -5.87 0.76 -7.35
N LYS A 68 -4.78 1.24 -7.97
CA LYS A 68 -3.82 0.35 -8.66
C LYS A 68 -3.14 -0.58 -7.66
N SER A 69 -2.81 -0.05 -6.47
CA SER A 69 -2.23 -0.82 -5.37
C SER A 69 -3.17 -1.92 -4.86
N LEU A 70 -4.47 -1.63 -4.74
CA LEU A 70 -5.47 -2.63 -4.32
C LEU A 70 -5.70 -3.71 -5.40
N GLU A 71 -5.76 -3.33 -6.68
CA GLU A 71 -5.88 -4.30 -7.78
C GLU A 71 -4.66 -5.23 -7.84
N ALA A 72 -3.45 -4.69 -7.67
CA ALA A 72 -2.24 -5.51 -7.61
C ALA A 72 -2.27 -6.51 -6.45
N ALA A 73 -2.84 -6.15 -5.30
CA ALA A 73 -2.99 -7.05 -4.16
C ALA A 73 -4.00 -8.16 -4.42
N LYS A 74 -5.14 -7.83 -5.05
CA LYS A 74 -6.14 -8.82 -5.45
C LYS A 74 -5.56 -9.85 -6.43
N GLU A 75 -4.81 -9.39 -7.43
CA GLU A 75 -4.11 -10.27 -8.37
C GLU A 75 -3.00 -11.10 -7.71
N ALA A 76 -2.36 -10.56 -6.68
CA ALA A 76 -1.37 -11.28 -5.87
C ALA A 76 -1.98 -12.31 -4.89
N GLY A 77 -3.31 -12.46 -4.86
CA GLY A 77 -4.00 -13.40 -3.98
C GLY A 77 -4.10 -12.93 -2.52
N LEU A 78 -3.98 -11.63 -2.26
CA LEU A 78 -4.26 -11.07 -0.94
C LEU A 78 -5.77 -10.86 -0.76
N ASP A 79 -6.26 -11.10 0.45
CA ASP A 79 -7.64 -10.76 0.80
C ASP A 79 -7.78 -9.23 0.91
N VAL A 80 -8.61 -8.67 0.03
CA VAL A 80 -8.88 -7.23 -0.07
C VAL A 80 -10.23 -6.83 0.53
N SER A 81 -10.97 -7.77 1.11
CA SER A 81 -12.32 -7.54 1.66
C SER A 81 -12.34 -6.54 2.82
N SER A 82 -11.22 -6.41 3.54
CA SER A 82 -11.03 -5.47 4.66
C SER A 82 -10.56 -4.08 4.22
N ALA A 83 -10.43 -3.82 2.91
CA ALA A 83 -10.03 -2.52 2.41
C ALA A 83 -11.07 -1.45 2.77
N ILE A 84 -10.58 -0.32 3.27
CA ILE A 84 -11.42 0.84 3.62
C ILE A 84 -11.25 1.96 2.59
N LEU A 85 -12.23 2.85 2.50
CA LEU A 85 -12.15 4.04 1.65
C LEU A 85 -11.89 5.28 2.50
N ILE A 86 -10.87 6.06 2.13
CA ILE A 86 -10.53 7.34 2.75
C ILE A 86 -10.61 8.39 1.65
N LEU A 87 -11.67 9.22 1.66
CA LEU A 87 -12.00 10.13 0.55
C LEU A 87 -12.07 9.42 -0.82
N GLY A 88 -12.68 8.23 -0.86
CA GLY A 88 -12.81 7.43 -2.09
C GLY A 88 -11.52 6.77 -2.58
N VAL A 89 -10.41 6.92 -1.85
CA VAL A 89 -9.15 6.22 -2.09
C VAL A 89 -9.12 4.94 -1.25
N PRO A 90 -8.95 3.75 -1.86
CA PRO A 90 -8.84 2.53 -1.08
C PRO A 90 -7.51 2.46 -0.33
N HIS A 91 -7.59 1.94 0.88
CA HIS A 91 -6.48 1.66 1.76
C HIS A 91 -6.64 0.26 2.35
N LEU A 92 -5.56 -0.52 2.37
CA LEU A 92 -5.55 -1.87 2.93
C LEU A 92 -4.26 -2.10 3.72
N GLN A 93 -4.39 -2.71 4.88
CA GLN A 93 -3.27 -3.28 5.62
C GLN A 93 -3.47 -4.78 5.74
N VAL A 94 -2.45 -5.55 5.38
CA VAL A 94 -2.42 -7.01 5.50
C VAL A 94 -1.34 -7.38 6.49
N TYR A 95 -1.71 -8.20 7.47
CA TYR A 95 -0.80 -8.82 8.42
C TYR A 95 -0.92 -10.34 8.28
N ARG A 96 0.15 -11.04 7.91
CA ARG A 96 0.23 -12.50 8.04
C ARG A 96 1.25 -12.80 9.13
N LEU A 97 0.75 -13.42 10.21
CA LEU A 97 1.55 -13.95 11.32
C LEU A 97 2.14 -15.31 10.95
#